data_AF-A0A0F5VEU6-F1
#
_entry.id   AF-A0A0F5VEU6-F1
#
_cell.length_a   1.000
_cell.length_b   1.000
_cell.length_c   1.000
_cell.angle_alpha   90.00
_cell.angle_beta   90.00
_cell.angle_gamma   90.00
#
_symmetry.space_group_name_H-M   'P 1'
#
loop_
_entity.id
_entity.type
_entity.pdbx_description
1 polymer ?
#
loop_
_entity_poly.entity_id
_entity_poly.type
_entity_poly.pdbx_seq_one_letter_code
_entity_poly.pdbx_strand_id
1 'polypeptide(L)'
;MKKLALVISALLVSGGALAVDNEADVSITGYSDNNDVWIYQESPGSWGNEAVVDISGGSDDNEIDIEQDGSGNYGKVEVADDSEDNELEVLQDGNDNTGRISLDDHADDNYVVLNQNGDDNTADVDIEGGDDNHVDVDQYGDDNKVYVDIKGYGADYNDVYIDQNSDDARVYGKILGDSRYNEVDIEQTRADTATFYISNSSNNEVDIQQF
;
A
#
# COMPACT_ATOMS: atom_id res chain seq x y z
N MET A 1 28.82 -13.50 6.29
CA MET A 1 27.89 -14.64 6.15
C MET A 1 26.75 -14.48 7.13
N LYS A 2 25.97 -13.41 6.98
CA LYS A 2 24.51 -13.50 7.09
C LYS A 2 24.09 -14.24 5.79
N LYS A 3 23.41 -15.38 5.80
CA LYS A 3 22.08 -15.72 6.34
C LYS A 3 20.93 -15.02 5.62
N LEU A 4 20.91 -15.19 4.31
CA LEU A 4 19.72 -15.20 3.47
C LEU A 4 18.61 -16.05 4.14
N ALA A 5 17.73 -15.38 4.88
CA ALA A 5 16.48 -15.93 5.39
C ALA A 5 15.33 -15.38 4.53
N LEU A 6 15.47 -15.60 3.22
CA LEU A 6 14.46 -15.21 2.25
C LEU A 6 13.31 -16.22 2.29
N VAL A 7 12.12 -15.75 2.64
CA VAL A 7 10.87 -16.47 2.43
C VAL A 7 10.12 -15.69 1.35
N ILE A 8 10.02 -16.28 0.15
CA ILE A 8 9.09 -15.83 -0.88
C ILE A 8 8.04 -16.94 -0.99
N SER A 9 6.81 -16.62 -0.65
CA SER A 9 5.69 -17.56 -0.64
C SER A 9 4.58 -17.06 -1.56
N ALA A 10 4.68 -17.40 -2.85
CA ALA A 10 3.63 -17.10 -3.83
C ALA A 10 2.67 -18.29 -4.02
N LEU A 11 1.36 -18.06 -3.84
CA LEU A 11 0.30 -19.03 -4.15
C LEU A 11 -0.61 -18.48 -5.25
N LEU A 12 -0.46 -19.04 -6.46
CA LEU A 12 -1.14 -18.60 -7.67
C LEU A 12 -2.24 -19.59 -8.07
N VAL A 13 -3.50 -19.17 -7.95
CA VAL A 13 -4.69 -19.96 -8.24
C VAL A 13 -5.45 -19.34 -9.42
N SER A 14 -5.24 -19.84 -10.65
CA SER A 14 -6.00 -19.41 -11.84
C SER A 14 -7.16 -20.37 -12.17
N GLY A 15 -8.32 -19.78 -12.48
CA GLY A 15 -9.62 -20.44 -12.53
C GLY A 15 -10.23 -20.58 -13.92
N GLY A 16 -9.45 -20.87 -14.98
CA GLY A 16 -10.05 -21.04 -16.31
C GLY A 16 -9.09 -21.53 -17.39
N ALA A 17 -9.59 -22.38 -18.30
CA ALA A 17 -8.80 -22.93 -19.42
C ALA A 17 -8.46 -21.90 -20.54
N LEU A 18 -8.77 -20.63 -20.32
CA LEU A 18 -8.54 -19.49 -21.22
C LEU A 18 -8.16 -18.20 -20.45
N ALA A 19 -7.90 -18.29 -19.14
CA ALA A 19 -7.47 -17.13 -18.36
C ALA A 19 -6.05 -16.72 -18.75
N VAL A 20 -5.73 -15.43 -18.61
CA VAL A 20 -4.35 -15.00 -18.38
C VAL A 20 -3.98 -15.51 -16.98
N ASP A 21 -2.79 -16.09 -16.82
CA ASP A 21 -2.33 -16.58 -15.51
C ASP A 21 -1.97 -15.40 -14.59
N ASN A 22 -2.04 -15.63 -13.27
CA ASN A 22 -1.56 -14.65 -12.29
C ASN A 22 -0.03 -14.51 -12.42
N GLU A 23 0.47 -13.28 -12.27
CA GLU A 23 1.89 -12.95 -12.37
C GLU A 23 2.38 -12.34 -11.04
N ALA A 24 3.50 -12.86 -10.55
CA ALA A 24 4.17 -12.37 -9.36
C ALA A 24 5.67 -12.20 -9.67
N ASP A 25 6.17 -10.97 -9.65
CA ASP A 25 7.60 -10.65 -9.78
C ASP A 25 8.15 -10.13 -8.44
N VAL A 26 9.28 -10.68 -8.00
CA VAL A 26 9.91 -10.32 -6.72
C VAL A 26 11.41 -10.16 -6.95
N SER A 27 11.85 -8.91 -6.85
CA SER A 27 13.24 -8.47 -6.92
C SER A 27 13.73 -8.09 -5.53
N ILE A 28 14.87 -8.64 -5.12
CA ILE A 28 15.56 -8.20 -3.90
C ILE A 28 17.03 -8.05 -4.23
N THR A 29 17.54 -6.83 -4.12
CA THR A 29 18.89 -6.44 -4.54
C THR A 29 19.57 -5.57 -3.47
N GLY A 30 20.51 -4.69 -3.81
CA GLY A 30 21.02 -3.67 -2.87
C GLY A 30 21.85 -4.10 -1.66
N TYR A 31 21.93 -5.40 -1.34
CA TYR A 31 22.35 -5.99 -0.04
C TYR A 31 21.24 -6.09 1.04
N SER A 32 19.98 -5.90 0.64
CA SER A 32 18.76 -6.13 1.43
C SER A 32 18.61 -7.60 1.87
N ASP A 33 19.11 -7.93 3.05
CA ASP A 33 19.00 -9.23 3.74
C ASP A 33 17.66 -9.33 4.52
N ASN A 34 17.32 -10.55 4.97
CA ASN A 34 16.21 -10.86 5.90
C ASN A 34 14.74 -10.55 5.52
N ASN A 35 14.44 -9.85 4.44
CA ASN A 35 13.05 -9.54 4.05
C ASN A 35 12.15 -10.79 3.82
N ASP A 36 10.89 -10.75 4.25
CA ASP A 36 9.84 -11.76 4.02
C ASP A 36 8.78 -11.22 3.05
N VAL A 37 8.32 -12.04 2.10
CA VAL A 37 7.37 -11.65 1.06
C VAL A 37 6.36 -12.77 0.83
N TRP A 38 5.10 -12.51 1.20
CA TRP A 38 3.97 -13.39 0.93
C TRP A 38 3.07 -12.80 -0.15
N ILE A 39 2.64 -13.64 -1.09
CA ILE A 39 1.77 -13.24 -2.21
C ILE A 39 0.70 -14.33 -2.40
N TYR A 40 -0.56 -13.96 -2.29
CA TYR A 40 -1.69 -14.82 -2.63
C TYR A 40 -2.51 -14.18 -3.76
N GLN A 41 -2.73 -14.94 -4.83
CA GLN A 41 -3.52 -14.48 -5.96
C GLN A 41 -4.50 -15.58 -6.37
N GLU A 42 -5.80 -15.35 -6.17
CA GLU A 42 -6.89 -16.19 -6.70
C GLU A 42 -7.65 -15.42 -7.79
N SER A 43 -7.55 -15.91 -9.04
CA SER A 43 -8.31 -15.37 -10.17
C SER A 43 -9.28 -16.38 -10.75
N PRO A 44 -10.59 -16.28 -10.44
CA PRO A 44 -11.63 -17.11 -11.05
C PRO A 44 -12.05 -16.64 -12.45
N GLY A 45 -11.54 -15.49 -12.93
CA GLY A 45 -11.95 -14.84 -14.18
C GLY A 45 -11.08 -15.16 -15.39
N SER A 46 -11.04 -14.21 -16.34
CA SER A 46 -10.28 -14.34 -17.60
C SER A 46 -8.97 -13.55 -17.63
N TRP A 47 -8.73 -12.73 -16.61
CA TRP A 47 -7.52 -11.92 -16.44
C TRP A 47 -6.88 -12.31 -15.12
N GLY A 48 -5.58 -12.61 -15.15
CA GLY A 48 -4.81 -12.89 -13.96
C GLY A 48 -4.58 -11.62 -13.16
N ASN A 49 -4.30 -11.78 -11.87
CA ASN A 49 -3.85 -10.69 -11.01
C ASN A 49 -2.33 -10.53 -11.15
N GLU A 50 -1.82 -9.33 -10.96
CA GLU A 50 -0.39 -8.99 -11.06
C GLU A 50 0.10 -8.43 -9.71
N ALA A 51 1.21 -8.97 -9.20
CA ALA A 51 1.86 -8.55 -7.97
C ALA A 51 3.36 -8.29 -8.25
N VAL A 52 3.87 -7.13 -7.85
CA VAL A 52 5.28 -6.74 -8.09
C VAL A 52 5.90 -6.22 -6.80
N VAL A 53 7.02 -6.83 -6.39
CA VAL A 53 7.79 -6.41 -5.21
C VAL A 53 9.24 -6.13 -5.62
N ASP A 54 9.78 -4.93 -5.32
CA ASP A 54 11.22 -4.64 -5.49
C ASP A 54 11.81 -4.04 -4.20
N ILE A 55 12.70 -4.78 -3.55
CA ILE A 55 13.43 -4.34 -2.35
C ILE A 55 14.90 -4.11 -2.72
N SER A 56 15.43 -2.93 -2.42
CA SER A 56 16.79 -2.56 -2.82
C SER A 56 17.44 -1.59 -1.83
N GLY A 57 18.61 -1.06 -2.21
CA GLY A 57 19.27 0.03 -1.49
C GLY A 57 19.87 -0.29 -0.12
N GLY A 58 19.73 -1.51 0.42
CA GLY A 58 20.21 -1.86 1.76
C GLY A 58 19.10 -2.12 2.78
N SER A 59 17.84 -1.92 2.37
CA SER A 59 16.62 -2.17 3.13
C SER A 59 16.53 -3.61 3.66
N ASP A 60 16.85 -3.82 4.94
CA ASP A 60 16.88 -5.11 5.64
C ASP A 60 15.54 -5.35 6.40
N ASP A 61 15.20 -6.62 6.67
CA ASP A 61 14.19 -7.05 7.65
C ASP A 61 12.70 -6.55 7.43
N ASN A 62 12.30 -6.16 6.22
CA ASN A 62 10.90 -5.78 5.90
C ASN A 62 9.97 -7.01 5.67
N GLU A 63 8.68 -6.89 6.02
CA GLU A 63 7.60 -7.88 5.81
C GLU A 63 6.55 -7.32 4.83
N ILE A 64 6.26 -8.06 3.75
CA ILE A 64 5.34 -7.62 2.68
C ILE A 64 4.29 -8.71 2.40
N ASP A 65 3.02 -8.33 2.44
CA ASP A 65 1.86 -9.17 2.12
C ASP A 65 1.05 -8.56 0.94
N ILE A 66 0.68 -9.39 -0.03
CA ILE A 66 -0.23 -9.02 -1.13
C ILE A 66 -1.26 -10.15 -1.32
N GLU A 67 -2.53 -9.90 -0.95
CA GLU A 67 -3.66 -10.80 -1.19
C GLU A 67 -4.61 -10.23 -2.26
N GLN A 68 -4.86 -10.99 -3.33
CA GLN A 68 -5.71 -10.58 -4.45
C GLN A 68 -6.72 -11.68 -4.81
N ASP A 69 -7.97 -11.54 -4.38
CA ASP A 69 -9.11 -12.36 -4.82
C ASP A 69 -9.95 -11.59 -5.87
N GLY A 70 -10.25 -12.25 -6.99
CA GLY A 70 -10.93 -11.65 -8.14
C GLY A 70 -10.01 -11.51 -9.35
N SER A 71 -10.23 -10.56 -10.25
CA SER A 71 -9.60 -10.61 -11.59
C SER A 71 -9.13 -9.28 -12.14
N GLY A 72 -7.90 -9.26 -12.65
CA GLY A 72 -7.27 -8.04 -13.19
C GLY A 72 -6.67 -7.14 -12.12
N ASN A 73 -6.62 -7.59 -10.86
CA ASN A 73 -6.10 -6.81 -9.74
C ASN A 73 -4.58 -6.61 -9.87
N TYR A 74 -4.09 -5.41 -9.54
CA TYR A 74 -2.68 -5.03 -9.60
C TYR A 74 -2.21 -4.54 -8.22
N GLY A 75 -1.15 -5.16 -7.68
CA GLY A 75 -0.51 -4.80 -6.43
C GLY A 75 0.98 -4.53 -6.65
N LYS A 76 1.52 -3.46 -6.07
CA LYS A 76 2.95 -3.17 -6.15
C LYS A 76 3.50 -2.64 -4.83
N VAL A 77 4.67 -3.15 -4.41
CA VAL A 77 5.41 -2.63 -3.27
C VAL A 77 6.88 -2.40 -3.67
N GLU A 78 7.41 -1.21 -3.41
CA GLU A 78 8.83 -0.87 -3.60
C GLU A 78 9.43 -0.38 -2.27
N VAL A 79 10.62 -0.87 -1.91
CA VAL A 79 11.34 -0.44 -0.69
C VAL A 79 12.82 -0.22 -1.03
N ALA A 80 13.37 0.94 -0.73
CA ALA A 80 14.69 1.36 -1.21
C ALA A 80 15.49 2.21 -0.19
N ASP A 81 16.76 2.45 -0.54
CA ASP A 81 17.70 3.36 0.11
C ASP A 81 17.70 3.29 1.66
N ASP A 82 18.23 2.17 2.16
CA ASP A 82 18.46 1.87 3.59
C ASP A 82 17.19 2.02 4.49
N SER A 83 16.01 1.57 4.03
CA SER A 83 14.73 1.57 4.80
C SER A 83 14.46 0.21 5.48
N GLU A 84 14.52 0.13 6.81
CA GLU A 84 14.51 -1.11 7.60
C GLU A 84 13.19 -1.36 8.37
N ASP A 85 12.89 -2.63 8.70
CA ASP A 85 11.83 -3.04 9.66
C ASP A 85 10.36 -2.59 9.33
N ASN A 86 9.97 -2.44 8.06
CA ASN A 86 8.59 -2.05 7.66
C ASN A 86 7.63 -3.24 7.44
N GLU A 87 6.32 -3.06 7.69
CA GLU A 87 5.22 -4.04 7.50
C GLU A 87 4.17 -3.48 6.51
N LEU A 88 4.05 -4.07 5.31
CA LEU A 88 3.31 -3.50 4.18
C LEU A 88 2.32 -4.50 3.58
N GLU A 89 1.03 -4.18 3.56
CA GLU A 89 -0.08 -5.09 3.17
C GLU A 89 -0.96 -4.49 2.05
N VAL A 90 -1.27 -5.28 1.03
CA VAL A 90 -2.20 -4.92 -0.06
C VAL A 90 -3.26 -6.00 -0.23
N LEU A 91 -4.50 -5.72 0.20
CA LEU A 91 -5.67 -6.59 0.11
C LEU A 91 -6.63 -6.10 -0.98
N GLN A 92 -7.00 -6.97 -1.91
CA GLN A 92 -7.89 -6.64 -3.03
C GLN A 92 -8.93 -7.76 -3.23
N ASP A 93 -10.20 -7.47 -2.93
CA ASP A 93 -11.38 -8.31 -3.18
C ASP A 93 -12.28 -7.63 -4.23
N GLY A 94 -12.27 -8.14 -5.46
CA GLY A 94 -13.01 -7.58 -6.59
C GLY A 94 -12.21 -7.62 -7.90
N ASN A 95 -12.59 -6.79 -8.88
CA ASN A 95 -11.98 -6.81 -10.21
C ASN A 95 -11.32 -5.47 -10.58
N ASP A 96 -10.24 -5.56 -11.36
CA ASP A 96 -9.50 -4.42 -11.92
C ASP A 96 -9.02 -3.39 -10.86
N ASN A 97 -8.87 -3.82 -9.60
CA ASN A 97 -8.36 -3.00 -8.49
C ASN A 97 -6.86 -2.72 -8.61
N THR A 98 -6.38 -1.62 -8.06
CA THR A 98 -4.97 -1.19 -8.14
C THR A 98 -4.46 -0.65 -6.81
N GLY A 99 -3.44 -1.26 -6.22
CA GLY A 99 -2.77 -0.81 -4.99
C GLY A 99 -1.27 -0.63 -5.22
N ARG A 100 -0.68 0.45 -4.68
CA ARG A 100 0.77 0.69 -4.72
C ARG A 100 1.29 1.25 -3.40
N ILE A 101 2.46 0.77 -2.97
CA ILE A 101 3.21 1.25 -1.82
C ILE A 101 4.67 1.46 -2.25
N SER A 102 5.32 2.54 -1.81
CA SER A 102 6.70 2.92 -2.12
C SER A 102 7.37 3.52 -0.87
N LEU A 103 8.52 3.00 -0.46
CA LEU A 103 9.32 3.50 0.67
C LEU A 103 10.78 3.77 0.23
N ASP A 104 11.35 4.94 0.53
CA ASP A 104 12.77 5.28 0.29
C ASP A 104 13.38 6.26 1.33
N ASP A 105 14.66 6.63 1.15
CA ASP A 105 15.49 7.54 2.00
C ASP A 105 15.50 7.28 3.52
N HIS A 106 15.64 6.03 3.96
CA HIS A 106 15.63 5.60 5.37
C HIS A 106 14.25 5.81 6.04
N ALA A 107 13.20 5.21 5.47
CA ALA A 107 11.88 5.16 6.08
C ALA A 107 11.74 3.89 6.93
N ASP A 108 12.01 3.99 8.24
CA ASP A 108 12.07 2.82 9.13
C ASP A 108 10.76 2.59 9.93
N ASP A 109 10.49 1.36 10.40
CA ASP A 109 9.38 1.05 11.33
C ASP A 109 7.95 1.49 10.85
N ASN A 110 7.66 1.53 9.54
CA ASN A 110 6.33 1.93 9.02
C ASN A 110 5.36 0.75 8.85
N TYR A 111 4.07 1.02 9.06
CA TYR A 111 2.95 0.10 8.83
C TYR A 111 1.99 0.69 7.78
N VAL A 112 1.76 -0.01 6.66
CA VAL A 112 0.88 0.47 5.58
C VAL A 112 -0.06 -0.64 5.11
N VAL A 113 -1.37 -0.41 5.18
CA VAL A 113 -2.43 -1.32 4.71
C VAL A 113 -3.26 -0.64 3.63
N LEU A 114 -3.48 -1.34 2.52
CA LEU A 114 -4.41 -0.96 1.46
C LEU A 114 -5.48 -2.04 1.29
N ASN A 115 -6.72 -1.77 1.69
CA ASN A 115 -7.86 -2.70 1.57
C ASN A 115 -8.89 -2.18 0.54
N GLN A 116 -9.10 -2.96 -0.54
CA GLN A 116 -9.98 -2.59 -1.64
C GLN A 116 -11.06 -3.66 -1.85
N ASN A 117 -12.32 -3.34 -1.52
CA ASN A 117 -13.48 -4.23 -1.63
C ASN A 117 -14.53 -3.66 -2.59
N GLY A 118 -14.49 -4.09 -3.85
CA GLY A 118 -15.31 -3.56 -4.96
C GLY A 118 -14.56 -3.62 -6.29
N ASP A 119 -15.13 -3.07 -7.36
CA ASP A 119 -14.50 -3.07 -8.69
C ASP A 119 -13.84 -1.71 -9.05
N ASP A 120 -12.80 -1.70 -9.89
CA ASP A 120 -12.14 -0.48 -10.44
C ASP A 120 -11.52 0.50 -9.40
N ASN A 121 -11.22 0.04 -8.17
CA ASN A 121 -10.61 0.88 -7.13
C ASN A 121 -9.11 1.13 -7.36
N THR A 122 -8.59 2.25 -6.84
CA THR A 122 -7.18 2.63 -6.92
C THR A 122 -6.68 3.23 -5.61
N ALA A 123 -5.51 2.80 -5.12
CA ALA A 123 -4.80 3.35 -3.98
C ALA A 123 -3.29 3.39 -4.28
N ASP A 124 -2.59 4.40 -3.76
CA ASP A 124 -1.16 4.66 -4.04
C ASP A 124 -0.56 5.39 -2.82
N VAL A 125 0.50 4.86 -2.21
CA VAL A 125 1.18 5.38 -1.01
C VAL A 125 2.68 5.49 -1.26
N ASP A 126 3.27 6.66 -1.00
CA ASP A 126 4.72 6.91 -1.10
C ASP A 126 5.27 7.39 0.27
N ILE A 127 6.47 6.98 0.69
CA ILE A 127 7.12 7.43 1.94
C ILE A 127 8.63 7.64 1.73
N GLU A 128 9.21 8.82 2.04
CA GLU A 128 10.66 9.12 1.90
C GLU A 128 11.27 9.62 3.24
N GLY A 129 11.98 8.75 3.96
CA GLY A 129 12.74 9.08 5.17
C GLY A 129 11.91 9.37 6.44
N GLY A 130 10.66 8.92 6.49
CA GLY A 130 9.78 9.07 7.64
C GLY A 130 9.63 7.77 8.42
N ASP A 131 9.93 7.81 9.72
CA ASP A 131 9.80 6.66 10.61
C ASP A 131 8.43 6.63 11.34
N ASP A 132 8.04 5.47 11.89
CA ASP A 132 6.86 5.28 12.77
C ASP A 132 5.52 5.79 12.15
N ASN A 133 5.31 5.68 10.83
CA ASN A 133 4.02 6.03 10.20
C ASN A 133 3.08 4.81 10.13
N HIS A 134 1.79 5.06 10.33
CA HIS A 134 0.71 4.08 10.18
C HIS A 134 -0.27 4.64 9.13
N VAL A 135 -0.57 3.87 8.08
CA VAL A 135 -1.50 4.28 7.02
C VAL A 135 -2.44 3.13 6.74
N ASP A 136 -3.74 3.36 6.84
CA ASP A 136 -4.79 2.41 6.50
C ASP A 136 -5.72 3.06 5.45
N VAL A 137 -6.20 2.29 4.49
CA VAL A 137 -7.05 2.77 3.39
C VAL A 137 -8.09 1.71 3.06
N ASP A 138 -9.32 1.94 3.48
CA ASP A 138 -10.49 1.10 3.23
C ASP A 138 -11.31 1.68 2.04
N GLN A 139 -11.42 0.95 0.93
CA GLN A 139 -12.24 1.35 -0.21
C GLN A 139 -13.40 0.36 -0.43
N TYR A 140 -14.64 0.76 -0.09
CA TYR A 140 -15.83 -0.06 -0.31
C TYR A 140 -16.67 0.42 -1.51
N GLY A 141 -17.08 -0.53 -2.36
CA GLY A 141 -17.78 -0.22 -3.62
C GLY A 141 -16.83 0.21 -4.73
N ASP A 142 -17.39 0.81 -5.79
CA ASP A 142 -16.73 0.80 -7.10
C ASP A 142 -16.09 2.15 -7.50
N ASP A 143 -15.04 2.11 -8.34
CA ASP A 143 -14.42 3.28 -8.97
C ASP A 143 -13.73 4.28 -7.99
N ASN A 144 -13.46 3.90 -6.73
CA ASN A 144 -12.86 4.79 -5.71
C ASN A 144 -11.35 4.99 -5.91
N LYS A 145 -10.82 6.21 -5.71
CA LYS A 145 -9.39 6.51 -6.00
C LYS A 145 -8.72 7.29 -4.88
N VAL A 146 -7.72 6.72 -4.22
CA VAL A 146 -6.90 7.29 -3.13
C VAL A 146 -5.44 7.45 -3.58
N TYR A 147 -4.76 8.47 -3.08
CA TYR A 147 -3.32 8.70 -3.22
C TYR A 147 -2.80 9.32 -1.90
N VAL A 148 -1.63 8.92 -1.37
CA VAL A 148 -0.98 9.44 -0.13
C VAL A 148 0.55 9.43 -0.31
N ASP A 149 1.31 10.32 0.34
CA ASP A 149 2.76 10.54 0.04
C ASP A 149 3.51 11.29 1.19
N ILE A 150 4.31 10.64 2.05
CA ILE A 150 4.79 11.17 3.34
C ILE A 150 6.34 11.20 3.49
N LYS A 151 7.00 12.30 3.86
CA LYS A 151 8.48 12.44 3.83
C LYS A 151 9.10 13.11 5.08
N GLY A 152 10.34 12.74 5.46
CA GLY A 152 11.01 12.89 6.79
C GLY A 152 11.60 14.26 7.24
N TYR A 153 12.17 14.40 8.46
CA TYR A 153 12.83 13.39 9.33
C TYR A 153 12.18 13.17 10.72
N GLY A 154 11.86 11.92 11.08
CA GLY A 154 11.34 11.51 12.39
C GLY A 154 9.91 11.97 12.62
N ALA A 155 8.95 11.20 12.10
CA ALA A 155 7.61 11.67 11.78
C ALA A 155 6.50 11.25 12.78
N ASP A 156 6.82 11.00 14.04
CA ASP A 156 6.06 10.14 14.98
C ASP A 156 4.51 10.28 14.96
N TYR A 157 3.75 9.19 14.72
CA TYR A 157 2.28 9.06 14.84
C TYR A 157 1.40 9.78 13.79
N ASN A 158 1.43 9.40 12.52
CA ASN A 158 0.55 9.99 11.49
C ASN A 158 -0.47 8.98 10.93
N ASP A 159 -1.42 8.50 11.74
CA ASP A 159 -2.47 7.54 11.34
C ASP A 159 -3.43 8.10 10.28
N VAL A 160 -3.15 7.97 8.97
CA VAL A 160 -4.15 8.31 7.94
C VAL A 160 -5.03 7.09 7.69
N TYR A 161 -6.35 7.26 7.85
CA TYR A 161 -7.40 6.25 7.65
C TYR A 161 -8.39 6.83 6.61
N ILE A 162 -9.03 6.05 5.74
CA ILE A 162 -10.05 6.58 4.81
C ILE A 162 -11.03 5.46 4.50
N ASP A 163 -12.34 5.67 4.68
CA ASP A 163 -13.41 4.76 4.24
C ASP A 163 -14.22 5.45 3.10
N GLN A 164 -14.57 4.73 2.04
CA GLN A 164 -15.49 5.25 1.01
C GLN A 164 -16.64 4.26 0.89
N ASN A 165 -17.87 4.68 1.22
CA ASN A 165 -19.05 3.80 1.27
C ASN A 165 -19.99 4.02 0.05
N SER A 166 -19.45 4.52 -1.06
CA SER A 166 -20.20 4.84 -2.29
C SER A 166 -19.34 4.87 -3.55
N ASP A 167 -19.93 4.51 -4.69
CA ASP A 167 -19.29 4.54 -6.00
C ASP A 167 -18.72 5.93 -6.38
N ASP A 168 -17.65 5.94 -7.21
CA ASP A 168 -17.12 7.11 -7.92
C ASP A 168 -16.46 8.17 -6.99
N ALA A 169 -16.07 7.80 -5.77
CA ALA A 169 -15.43 8.69 -4.80
C ALA A 169 -13.90 8.80 -5.00
N ARG A 170 -13.29 9.86 -4.45
CA ARG A 170 -11.90 10.24 -4.75
C ARG A 170 -11.25 10.89 -3.53
N VAL A 171 -10.06 10.47 -3.13
CA VAL A 171 -9.17 11.17 -2.19
C VAL A 171 -7.74 11.26 -2.76
N TYR A 172 -6.93 12.17 -2.21
CA TYR A 172 -5.58 12.49 -2.69
C TYR A 172 -4.77 13.03 -1.50
N GLY A 173 -3.44 12.92 -1.44
CA GLY A 173 -2.70 13.00 -0.16
C GLY A 173 -1.22 13.39 -0.25
N LYS A 174 -0.66 13.92 0.88
CA LYS A 174 0.79 14.14 1.14
C LYS A 174 1.10 14.55 2.61
N ILE A 175 2.28 14.29 3.21
CA ILE A 175 2.77 14.91 4.48
C ILE A 175 4.32 15.08 4.49
N LEU A 176 4.91 16.28 4.61
CA LEU A 176 6.37 16.50 4.40
C LEU A 176 7.14 17.24 5.53
N GLY A 177 7.93 16.57 6.37
CA GLY A 177 8.97 17.17 7.22
C GLY A 177 8.76 17.07 8.74
N ASP A 178 9.82 16.72 9.49
CA ASP A 178 9.96 16.57 10.96
C ASP A 178 8.64 16.60 11.77
N SER A 179 7.79 15.57 11.59
CA SER A 179 6.41 15.51 12.10
C SER A 179 6.29 15.03 13.55
N ARG A 180 5.18 15.33 14.25
CA ARG A 180 4.59 14.44 15.29
C ARG A 180 3.06 14.59 15.44
N TYR A 181 2.33 13.49 15.52
CA TYR A 181 0.88 13.31 15.74
C TYR A 181 0.00 13.89 14.62
N ASN A 182 -0.24 13.21 13.49
CA ASN A 182 -1.14 13.62 12.39
C ASN A 182 -2.15 12.53 11.96
N GLU A 183 -3.20 12.24 12.74
CA GLU A 183 -4.22 11.22 12.39
C GLU A 183 -5.33 11.81 11.47
N VAL A 184 -5.63 11.21 10.32
CA VAL A 184 -6.46 11.82 9.26
C VAL A 184 -7.46 10.79 8.75
N ASP A 185 -8.71 10.80 9.25
CA ASP A 185 -9.75 9.84 8.84
C ASP A 185 -10.86 10.45 7.95
N ILE A 186 -11.11 9.92 6.75
CA ILE A 186 -12.03 10.51 5.75
C ILE A 186 -13.09 9.48 5.32
N GLU A 187 -14.37 9.65 5.72
CA GLU A 187 -15.48 8.73 5.32
C GLU A 187 -16.61 9.41 4.48
N GLN A 188 -16.91 8.92 3.26
CA GLN A 188 -17.78 9.67 2.30
C GLN A 188 -18.91 8.85 1.61
N THR A 189 -20.09 9.48 1.42
CA THR A 189 -21.30 8.90 0.75
C THR A 189 -22.30 9.83 0.01
N ARG A 190 -21.93 11.00 -0.58
CA ARG A 190 -22.63 11.55 -1.79
C ARG A 190 -21.96 12.71 -2.55
N ALA A 191 -21.53 12.39 -3.78
CA ALA A 191 -21.01 13.31 -4.81
C ALA A 191 -19.66 13.95 -4.45
N ASP A 192 -18.72 13.10 -4.06
CA ASP A 192 -17.57 13.49 -3.26
C ASP A 192 -16.25 13.59 -4.01
N THR A 193 -15.30 14.24 -3.35
CA THR A 193 -13.90 14.41 -3.72
C THR A 193 -13.18 14.92 -2.47
N ALA A 194 -11.98 14.42 -2.19
CA ALA A 194 -11.12 14.86 -1.10
C ALA A 194 -9.67 14.99 -1.60
N THR A 195 -8.86 15.77 -0.87
CA THR A 195 -7.50 16.15 -1.26
C THR A 195 -6.75 16.66 -0.03
N PHE A 196 -5.54 16.18 0.19
CA PHE A 196 -4.87 16.24 1.48
C PHE A 196 -3.35 16.49 1.35
N TYR A 197 -2.76 17.27 2.25
CA TYR A 197 -1.34 17.73 2.23
C TYR A 197 -0.96 18.28 3.63
N ILE A 198 0.12 17.83 4.29
CA ILE A 198 0.74 18.46 5.49
C ILE A 198 2.25 18.71 5.26
N SER A 199 2.92 19.57 6.05
CA SER A 199 4.39 19.70 6.03
C SER A 199 5.00 20.33 7.30
N ASN A 200 6.21 19.89 7.70
CA ASN A 200 7.08 20.39 8.78
C ASN A 200 6.36 20.44 10.15
N SER A 201 6.03 19.26 10.69
CA SER A 201 4.78 19.04 11.43
C SER A 201 4.86 18.96 12.97
N SER A 202 3.82 19.47 13.65
CA SER A 202 3.22 18.95 14.89
C SER A 202 2.20 19.96 15.47
N ASN A 203 1.01 19.59 15.97
CA ASN A 203 0.25 18.33 15.88
C ASN A 203 -0.93 18.53 14.92
N ASN A 204 -1.42 17.48 14.27
CA ASN A 204 -2.63 17.48 13.46
C ASN A 204 -3.58 16.29 13.74
N GLU A 205 -4.82 16.51 13.36
CA GLU A 205 -5.87 15.50 13.21
C GLU A 205 -6.74 16.05 12.07
N VAL A 206 -7.11 15.28 11.04
CA VAL A 206 -8.03 15.78 9.99
C VAL A 206 -9.08 14.74 9.56
N ASP A 207 -10.23 14.82 10.20
CA ASP A 207 -11.49 14.22 9.80
C ASP A 207 -12.11 14.91 8.56
N ILE A 208 -12.53 14.17 7.53
CA ILE A 208 -13.44 14.68 6.46
C ILE A 208 -14.57 13.69 6.12
N GLN A 209 -15.76 13.93 6.68
CA GLN A 209 -16.99 13.20 6.33
C GLN A 209 -17.83 13.84 5.20
N GLN A 210 -18.50 13.03 4.35
CA GLN A 210 -19.63 13.48 3.50
C GLN A 210 -20.77 12.42 3.36
N PHE A 211 -22.01 12.85 3.04
CA PHE A 211 -23.27 12.05 3.03
C PHE A 211 -24.36 12.59 2.06
#